data_AF-A0A3R7WW44-F1
#
_entry.id   AF-A0A3R7WW44-F1
#
_cell.length_a   1.000
_cell.length_b   1.000
_cell.length_c   1.000
_cell.angle_alpha   90.00
_cell.angle_beta   90.00
_cell.angle_gamma   90.00
#
_symmetry.space_group_name_H-M   'P 1'
#
loop_
_entity.id
_entity.type
_entity.pdbx_description
1 polymer ?
#
loop_
_entity_poly.entity_id
_entity_poly.type
_entity_poly.pdbx_seq_one_letter_code
_entity_poly.pdbx_strand_id
1 'polypeptide(L)'
;MKFEEVYTQTFEADEFKRTKEYRKLSPKMKRAVDDIFKKMDAKPQNFLNTFEKTISDVSKKYKVKEQDLLSYFEKEAIGFMK
;
A
#
# COMPACT_ATOMS: atom_id res chain seq x y z
N MET A 1 12.32 16.06 -3.80
CA MET A 1 11.74 14.80 -4.32
C MET A 1 10.30 14.76 -3.89
N LYS A 2 9.36 14.75 -4.85
CA LYS A 2 7.96 14.49 -4.52
C LYS A 2 7.85 13.01 -4.12
N PHE A 3 7.02 12.70 -3.13
CA PHE A 3 6.70 11.31 -2.76
C PHE A 3 6.30 10.47 -3.99
N GLU A 4 5.66 11.11 -4.97
CA GLU A 4 5.35 10.57 -6.29
C GLU A 4 6.59 10.12 -7.08
N GLU A 5 7.69 10.90 -7.10
CA GLU A 5 8.93 10.52 -7.81
C GLU A 5 9.62 9.33 -7.11
N VAL A 6 9.69 9.35 -5.77
CA VAL A 6 10.26 8.26 -4.98
C VAL A 6 9.47 6.97 -5.20
N TYR A 7 8.14 7.06 -5.25
CA TYR A 7 7.26 5.92 -5.51
C TYR A 7 7.45 5.36 -6.93
N THR A 8 7.47 6.22 -7.96
CA THR A 8 7.63 5.77 -9.36
C THR A 8 8.98 5.12 -9.66
N GLN A 9 10.03 5.43 -8.88
CA GLN A 9 11.35 4.84 -9.05
C GLN A 9 11.59 3.56 -8.23
N THR A 10 10.75 3.26 -7.23
CA THR A 10 11.01 2.19 -6.24
C THR A 10 9.93 1.13 -6.10
N PHE A 11 8.73 1.33 -6.66
CA PHE A 11 7.64 0.36 -6.59
C PHE A 11 7.26 -0.15 -7.99
N GLU A 12 8.00 -1.12 -8.53
CA GLU A 12 7.42 -1.98 -9.57
C GLU A 12 6.26 -2.78 -8.96
N ALA A 13 5.22 -3.05 -9.77
CA ALA A 13 3.90 -3.55 -9.33
C ALA A 13 3.90 -4.83 -8.46
N ASP A 14 5.03 -5.52 -8.33
CA ASP A 14 5.17 -6.73 -7.52
C ASP A 14 6.33 -6.69 -6.49
N GLU A 15 7.14 -5.62 -6.42
CA GLU A 15 8.27 -5.58 -5.50
C GLU A 15 7.84 -5.59 -4.03
N PHE A 16 6.73 -4.93 -3.70
CA PHE A 16 6.17 -4.94 -2.34
C PHE A 16 5.85 -6.36 -1.85
N LYS A 17 5.57 -7.31 -2.76
CA LYS A 17 5.27 -8.71 -2.39
C LYS A 17 6.50 -9.46 -1.89
N ARG A 18 7.69 -8.96 -2.20
CA ARG A 18 8.97 -9.55 -1.78
C ARG A 18 9.39 -9.11 -0.38
N THR A 19 8.75 -8.08 0.18
CA THR A 19 9.14 -7.49 1.46
C THR A 19 8.84 -8.44 2.63
N LYS A 20 9.61 -8.28 3.71
CA LYS A 20 9.39 -9.05 4.95
C LYS A 20 8.03 -8.71 5.59
N GLU A 21 7.59 -7.47 5.48
CA GLU A 21 6.32 -7.03 6.07
C GLU A 21 5.14 -7.62 5.31
N TYR A 22 5.15 -7.63 3.97
CA TYR A 22 4.09 -8.27 3.19
C TYR A 22 3.99 -9.77 3.48
N ARG A 23 5.13 -10.47 3.55
CA ARG A 23 5.16 -11.92 3.78
C ARG A 23 4.51 -12.32 5.12
N LYS A 24 4.62 -11.49 6.16
CA LYS A 24 4.03 -11.70 7.49
C LYS A 24 2.50 -11.49 7.54
N LEU A 25 1.91 -10.84 6.55
CA LEU A 25 0.48 -10.56 6.53
C LEU A 25 -0.35 -11.83 6.40
N SER A 26 -1.53 -11.82 7.04
CA SER A 26 -2.54 -12.86 6.83
C SER A 26 -3.03 -12.86 5.37
N PRO A 27 -3.56 -13.98 4.83
CA PRO A 27 -4.05 -14.03 3.45
C PRO A 27 -5.07 -12.95 3.11
N LYS A 28 -5.87 -12.54 4.10
CA LYS A 28 -6.88 -11.48 3.98
C LYS A 28 -6.24 -10.09 3.86
N MET A 29 -5.23 -9.82 4.70
CA MET A 29 -4.47 -8.57 4.65
C MET A 29 -3.66 -8.46 3.36
N LYS A 30 -3.08 -9.56 2.87
CA LYS A 30 -2.37 -9.57 1.57
C LYS A 30 -3.29 -9.12 0.43
N ARG A 31 -4.50 -9.68 0.34
CA ARG A 31 -5.49 -9.28 -0.68
C ARG A 31 -5.91 -7.82 -0.56
N ALA A 32 -6.03 -7.30 0.67
CA ALA A 32 -6.34 -5.91 0.91
C ALA A 32 -5.20 -4.99 0.42
N VAL A 33 -3.97 -5.31 0.78
CA VAL A 33 -2.76 -4.59 0.34
C VAL A 33 -2.61 -4.64 -1.18
N ASP A 34 -2.78 -5.81 -1.80
CA ASP A 34 -2.71 -5.98 -3.26
C ASP A 34 -3.72 -5.07 -3.99
N ASP A 35 -4.96 -4.98 -3.49
CA ASP A 35 -6.01 -4.14 -4.09
C ASP A 35 -5.69 -2.64 -3.94
N ILE A 36 -5.10 -2.25 -2.81
CA ILE A 36 -4.64 -0.87 -2.62
C ILE A 36 -3.56 -0.57 -3.64
N PHE A 37 -2.48 -1.35 -3.72
CA PHE A 37 -1.39 -1.13 -4.69
C PHE A 37 -1.92 -1.08 -6.13
N LYS A 38 -2.84 -1.96 -6.50
CA LYS A 38 -3.48 -1.93 -7.82
C LYS A 38 -4.24 -0.63 -8.10
N LYS A 39 -4.94 -0.09 -7.11
CA LYS A 39 -5.65 1.19 -7.24
C LYS A 39 -4.69 2.38 -7.31
N MET A 40 -3.54 2.31 -6.62
CA MET A 40 -2.49 3.32 -6.70
C MET A 40 -1.87 3.35 -8.10
N ASP A 41 -1.47 2.17 -8.61
CA ASP A 41 -0.83 1.98 -9.92
C ASP A 41 -1.74 2.45 -11.07
N ALA A 42 -3.06 2.21 -10.96
CA ALA A 42 -4.01 2.65 -11.96
C ALA A 42 -4.13 4.19 -12.08
N LYS A 43 -3.85 4.95 -11.02
CA LYS A 43 -4.00 6.43 -10.98
C LYS A 43 -2.98 7.12 -10.05
N PRO A 44 -1.68 7.12 -10.39
CA PRO A 44 -0.63 7.63 -9.51
C PRO A 44 -0.76 9.13 -9.20
N GLN A 45 -1.23 9.95 -10.15
CA GLN A 45 -1.37 11.41 -9.97
C GLN A 45 -2.39 11.85 -8.90
N ASN A 46 -3.37 10.99 -8.57
CA ASN A 46 -4.42 11.30 -7.59
C ASN A 46 -4.25 10.49 -6.30
N PHE A 47 -3.12 9.81 -6.16
CA PHE A 47 -2.91 8.83 -5.11
C PHE A 47 -3.03 9.45 -3.71
N LEU A 48 -2.24 10.48 -3.41
CA LEU A 48 -2.20 11.10 -2.08
C LEU A 48 -3.58 11.66 -1.67
N ASN A 49 -4.30 12.25 -2.61
CA ASN A 49 -5.62 12.83 -2.37
C ASN A 49 -6.71 11.79 -2.10
N THR A 50 -6.48 10.53 -2.51
CA THR A 50 -7.47 9.46 -2.42
C THR A 50 -6.99 8.28 -1.55
N PHE A 51 -5.82 8.40 -0.92
CA PHE A 51 -5.23 7.30 -0.17
C PHE A 51 -6.08 6.89 1.03
N GLU A 52 -6.47 7.83 1.88
CA GLU A 52 -7.32 7.54 3.05
C GLU A 52 -8.67 6.92 2.65
N LYS A 53 -9.29 7.46 1.58
CA LYS A 53 -10.53 6.90 1.03
C LYS A 53 -10.32 5.47 0.54
N THR A 54 -9.21 5.22 -0.15
CA THR A 54 -8.85 3.88 -0.65
C THR A 54 -8.64 2.90 0.50
N ILE A 55 -7.96 3.32 1.57
CA ILE A 55 -7.79 2.54 2.80
C ILE A 55 -9.14 2.18 3.40
N SER A 56 -10.05 3.16 3.55
CA SER A 56 -11.38 2.90 4.13
C SER A 56 -12.22 1.96 3.27
N ASP A 57 -12.23 2.16 1.96
CA ASP A 57 -12.99 1.32 1.02
C ASP A 57 -12.48 -0.13 1.01
N VAL A 58 -11.16 -0.31 0.99
CA VAL A 58 -10.52 -1.65 1.01
C VAL A 58 -10.70 -2.30 2.38
N SER A 59 -10.53 -1.55 3.47
CA SER A 59 -10.77 -2.02 4.83
C SER A 59 -12.16 -2.65 4.97
N LYS A 60 -13.20 -1.96 4.50
CA LYS A 60 -14.58 -2.46 4.48
C LYS A 60 -14.73 -3.69 3.58
N LYS A 61 -14.19 -3.64 2.36
CA LYS A 61 -14.27 -4.74 1.37
C LYS A 61 -13.67 -6.05 1.89
N TYR A 62 -12.48 -5.97 2.49
CA TYR A 62 -11.78 -7.15 3.01
C TYR A 62 -12.04 -7.36 4.50
N LYS A 63 -12.89 -6.57 5.15
CA LYS A 63 -13.21 -6.64 6.59
C LYS A 63 -11.94 -6.71 7.45
N VAL A 64 -10.97 -5.84 7.16
CA VAL A 64 -9.73 -5.67 7.94
C VAL A 64 -9.80 -4.33 8.68
N LYS A 65 -8.89 -4.04 9.60
CA LYS A 65 -8.87 -2.73 10.27
C LYS A 65 -8.10 -1.73 9.40
N GLU A 66 -8.61 -0.50 9.32
CA GLU A 66 -7.90 0.60 8.63
C GLU A 66 -6.52 0.84 9.23
N GLN A 67 -6.42 0.82 10.57
CA GLN A 67 -5.16 0.99 11.30
C GLN A 67 -4.11 -0.05 10.89
N ASP A 68 -4.50 -1.31 10.68
CA ASP A 68 -3.55 -2.36 10.28
C ASP A 68 -2.99 -2.12 8.87
N LEU A 69 -3.81 -1.55 7.97
CA LEU A 69 -3.38 -1.17 6.63
C LEU A 69 -2.43 0.03 6.69
N LEU A 70 -2.79 1.08 7.43
CA LEU A 70 -1.95 2.26 7.62
C LEU A 70 -0.59 1.88 8.22
N SER A 71 -0.58 1.09 9.29
CA SER A 71 0.66 0.61 9.91
C SER A 71 1.52 -0.25 8.97
N TYR A 72 0.92 -0.99 8.04
CA TYR A 72 1.67 -1.71 7.02
C TYR A 72 2.38 -0.74 6.06
N PHE A 73 1.65 0.23 5.50
CA PHE A 73 2.23 1.20 4.56
C PHE A 73 3.27 2.12 5.20
N GLU A 74 3.10 2.49 6.48
CA GLU A 74 4.12 3.24 7.24
C GLU A 74 5.43 2.44 7.34
N LYS A 75 5.34 1.14 7.68
CA LYS A 75 6.53 0.28 7.80
C LYS A 75 7.20 0.03 6.45
N GLU A 76 6.42 -0.15 5.39
CA GLU A 76 6.95 -0.25 4.03
C GLU A 76 7.69 1.03 3.66
N ALA A 77 7.06 2.20 3.79
CA ALA A 77 7.69 3.49 3.47
C ALA A 77 9.00 3.72 4.25
N ILE A 78 9.04 3.40 5.54
CA ILE A 78 10.27 3.45 6.35
C ILE A 78 11.32 2.44 5.86
N GLY A 79 10.88 1.25 5.43
CA GLY A 79 11.75 0.21 4.87
C GLY A 79 12.42 0.61 3.56
N PHE A 80 11.75 1.42 2.73
CA PHE A 80 12.30 1.95 1.47
C PHE A 80 13.22 3.18 1.67
N MET A 81 13.11 3.89 2.79
CA MET A 81 13.92 5.07 3.10
C MET A 81 15.24 4.77 3.83
N LYS A 82 15.59 3.48 4.03
CA LYS A 82 16.83 3.02 4.67
C LYS A 82 17.78 2.42 3.66
#